data_AF-A0A847W9S3-F1
#
_entry.id   AF-A0A847W9S3-F1
#
_cell.length_a   1.000
_cell.length_b   1.000
_cell.length_c   1.000
_cell.angle_alpha   90.00
_cell.angle_beta   90.00
_cell.angle_gamma   90.00
#
_symmetry.space_group_name_H-M   'P 1'
#
loop_
_entity.id
_entity.type
_entity.pdbx_description
1 polymer ?
#
loop_
_entity_poly.entity_id
_entity_poly.type
_entity_poly.pdbx_seq_one_letter_code
_entity_poly.pdbx_strand_id
1 'polypeptide(L)'
;MGKIIGIDLGTTNSCVAVMEGGEAVVIANAEGNRTTPSVVAFSKTGERMVGQVAKRQAVTNPDRTIVSIKREMGTNHKVNIDGKQYSPPEISAMILQKIKADAEAYIGSPVTQAVITVPAYFSDSQRQATKDAGKIAG
;
A
#
# COMPACT_ATOMS: atom_id res chain seq x y z
N MET A 1 -23.16 -2.59 -7.91
CA MET A 1 -22.35 -1.89 -6.89
C MET A 1 -21.09 -2.72 -6.70
N GLY A 2 -19.90 -2.15 -6.84
CA GLY A 2 -18.64 -2.92 -6.69
C GLY A 2 -18.48 -3.43 -5.25
N LYS A 3 -17.74 -4.53 -5.06
CA LYS A 3 -17.42 -5.01 -3.71
C LYS A 3 -16.55 -3.97 -2.99
N ILE A 4 -16.84 -3.71 -1.72
CA ILE A 4 -15.99 -2.92 -0.82
C ILE A 4 -14.97 -3.87 -0.20
N ILE A 5 -13.69 -3.52 -0.24
CA ILE A 5 -12.61 -4.29 0.39
C ILE A 5 -12.17 -3.67 1.71
N GLY A 6 -11.70 -4.50 2.65
CA GLY A 6 -11.03 -4.07 3.86
C GLY A 6 -9.52 -4.18 3.69
N ILE A 7 -8.79 -3.08 3.89
CA ILE A 7 -7.33 -3.05 3.77
C ILE A 7 -6.73 -2.73 5.14
N ASP A 8 -5.94 -3.68 5.66
CA ASP A 8 -4.99 -3.38 6.70
C ASP A 8 -3.72 -2.81 6.08
N LEU A 9 -3.51 -1.50 6.20
CA LEU A 9 -2.31 -0.84 5.69
C LEU A 9 -1.27 -0.81 6.82
N GLY A 10 -0.47 -1.84 7.06
CA GLY A 10 0.49 -1.82 8.17
C GLY A 10 1.77 -1.03 7.88
N THR A 11 2.60 -0.85 8.92
CA THR A 11 3.95 -0.25 8.78
C THR A 11 4.92 -1.18 8.06
N THR A 12 4.80 -2.49 8.30
CA THR A 12 5.72 -3.51 7.78
C THR A 12 5.06 -4.40 6.74
N ASN A 13 3.82 -4.82 6.98
CA ASN A 13 3.04 -5.65 6.08
C ASN A 13 1.63 -5.08 5.98
N SER A 14 1.03 -5.25 4.82
CA SER A 14 -0.36 -4.93 4.55
C SER A 14 -1.13 -6.19 4.16
N CYS A 15 -2.44 -6.18 4.37
CA CYS A 15 -3.35 -7.29 4.09
C CYS A 15 -4.64 -6.74 3.48
N VAL A 16 -5.34 -7.56 2.69
CA VAL A 16 -6.66 -7.23 2.16
C VAL A 16 -7.63 -8.38 2.33
N ALA A 17 -8.87 -8.04 2.66
CA ALA A 17 -9.97 -8.96 2.78
C ALA A 17 -11.22 -8.44 2.08
N VAL A 18 -12.10 -9.35 1.71
CA VAL A 18 -13.42 -9.06 1.12
C VAL A 18 -14.48 -9.89 1.83
N MET A 19 -15.73 -9.40 1.84
CA MET A 19 -16.86 -10.16 2.36
C MET A 19 -17.40 -11.12 1.28
N GLU A 20 -17.45 -12.41 1.59
CA GLU A 20 -18.04 -13.46 0.74
C GLU A 20 -18.98 -14.32 1.58
N GLY A 21 -20.26 -14.44 1.19
CA GLY A 21 -21.23 -15.26 1.92
C GLY A 21 -21.48 -14.85 3.37
N GLY A 22 -21.15 -13.61 3.76
CA GLY A 22 -21.23 -13.14 5.14
C GLY A 22 -19.96 -13.35 5.97
N GLU A 23 -18.95 -13.99 5.40
CA GLU A 23 -17.65 -14.20 6.04
C GLU A 23 -16.56 -13.32 5.43
N ALA A 24 -15.59 -12.92 6.25
CA ALA A 24 -14.42 -12.18 5.78
C ALA A 24 -13.36 -13.16 5.23
N VAL A 25 -13.02 -13.02 3.96
CA VAL A 25 -12.02 -13.83 3.27
C VAL A 25 -10.79 -12.99 2.98
N VAL A 26 -9.62 -13.44 3.45
CA VAL A 26 -8.32 -12.81 3.15
C VAL A 26 -7.86 -13.23 1.76
N ILE A 27 -7.53 -12.25 0.91
CA ILE A 27 -7.10 -12.47 -0.47
C ILE A 27 -5.57 -12.65 -0.49
N ALA A 28 -5.09 -13.66 -1.22
CA ALA A 28 -3.66 -13.82 -1.49
C ALA A 28 -3.21 -12.84 -2.58
N ASN A 29 -2.03 -12.25 -2.41
CA ASN A 29 -1.42 -11.42 -3.45
C ASN A 29 -0.95 -12.27 -4.65
N ALA A 30 -0.56 -11.60 -5.74
CA ALA A 30 -0.01 -12.24 -6.93
C ALA A 30 1.18 -13.19 -6.66
N GLU A 31 1.90 -12.98 -5.55
CA GLU A 31 3.01 -13.81 -5.09
C GLU A 31 2.57 -15.02 -4.22
N GLY A 32 1.27 -15.24 -4.04
CA GLY A 32 0.68 -16.36 -3.29
C GLY A 32 0.63 -16.16 -1.76
N ASN A 33 1.00 -14.98 -1.26
CA ASN A 33 1.04 -14.70 0.18
C ASN A 33 -0.21 -13.94 0.63
N ARG A 34 -0.68 -14.20 1.86
CA ARG A 34 -1.81 -13.47 2.47
C ARG A 34 -1.45 -12.09 3.00
N THR A 35 -0.18 -11.72 2.96
CA THR A 35 0.29 -10.39 3.34
C THR A 35 1.29 -9.89 2.30
N THR A 36 1.24 -8.59 2.03
CA THR A 36 2.16 -7.89 1.13
C THR A 36 3.07 -7.00 1.96
N PRO A 37 4.41 -7.11 1.85
CA PRO A 37 5.32 -6.18 2.53
C PRO A 37 5.02 -4.71 2.17
N SER A 38 5.00 -3.83 3.15
CA SER A 38 4.77 -2.38 2.98
C SER A 38 6.07 -1.70 2.53
N VAL A 39 6.56 -2.13 1.37
CA VAL A 39 7.85 -1.76 0.80
C VAL A 39 7.63 -1.32 -0.64
N VAL A 40 8.21 -0.18 -0.99
CA VAL A 40 8.23 0.36 -2.36
C VAL A 40 9.68 0.51 -2.76
N ALA A 41 10.02 0.11 -3.98
CA ALA A 41 11.35 0.34 -4.52
C ALA A 41 11.28 0.86 -5.95
N PHE A 42 12.32 1.61 -6.34
CA PHE A 42 12.50 2.09 -7.70
C PHE A 42 13.77 1.47 -8.28
N SER A 43 13.65 0.86 -9.46
CA SER A 43 14.80 0.35 -10.19
C SER A 43 15.67 1.51 -10.71
N LYS A 44 16.84 1.19 -11.27
CA LYS A 44 17.68 2.18 -11.96
C LYS A 44 17.04 2.78 -13.21
N THR A 45 16.05 2.09 -13.80
CA THR A 45 15.31 2.54 -14.98
C THR A 45 14.02 3.27 -14.60
N GLY A 46 13.75 3.48 -13.31
CA GLY A 46 12.56 4.14 -12.80
C GLY A 46 11.34 3.23 -12.67
N GLU A 47 11.47 1.93 -12.95
CA GLU A 47 10.41 0.96 -12.74
C GLU A 47 10.10 0.82 -11.25
N ARG A 48 8.82 0.88 -10.90
CA ARG A 48 8.34 0.78 -9.54
C ARG A 48 8.02 -0.67 -9.17
N MET A 49 8.64 -1.15 -8.11
CA MET A 49 8.37 -2.44 -7.48
C MET A 49 7.67 -2.22 -6.14
N VAL A 50 6.75 -3.11 -5.78
CA VAL A 50 6.01 -3.04 -4.51
C VAL A 50 5.97 -4.44 -3.89
N GLY A 51 5.97 -4.53 -2.56
CA GLY A 51 5.77 -5.79 -1.87
C GLY A 51 7.02 -6.68 -1.87
N GLN A 52 6.83 -7.97 -2.17
CA GLN A 52 7.89 -8.96 -2.05
C GLN A 52 9.05 -8.69 -3.02
N VAL A 53 8.74 -8.23 -4.23
CA VAL A 53 9.75 -7.88 -5.25
C VAL A 53 10.62 -6.73 -4.74
N ALA A 54 10.01 -5.67 -4.20
CA ALA A 54 10.74 -4.55 -3.61
C ALA A 54 11.58 -4.97 -2.39
N LYS A 55 11.04 -5.83 -1.52
CA LYS A 55 11.76 -6.33 -0.33
C LYS A 55 13.01 -7.14 -0.67
N ARG A 56 12.96 -7.98 -1.71
CA ARG A 56 14.09 -8.85 -2.11
C ARG A 56 15.36 -8.09 -2.48
N GLN A 57 15.21 -6.91 -3.08
CA GLN A 57 16.33 -6.12 -3.58
C GLN A 57 16.77 -5.00 -2.63
N ALA A 58 16.17 -4.91 -1.43
CA ALA A 58 16.43 -3.84 -0.47
C ALA A 58 17.92 -3.73 -0.06
N VAL A 59 18.62 -4.86 0.02
CA VAL A 59 20.05 -4.90 0.40
C VAL A 59 20.94 -4.34 -0.71
N THR A 60 20.62 -4.64 -1.97
CA THR A 60 21.42 -4.25 -3.14
C THR A 60 21.02 -2.89 -3.72
N ASN A 61 19.91 -2.31 -3.26
CA ASN A 61 19.39 -1.02 -3.73
C ASN A 61 18.77 -0.22 -2.55
N PRO A 62 19.54 0.04 -1.48
CA PRO A 62 19.00 0.63 -0.26
C PRO A 62 18.45 2.05 -0.49
N ASP A 63 19.16 2.88 -1.26
CA ASP A 63 18.82 4.29 -1.46
C ASP A 63 17.53 4.52 -2.25
N ARG A 64 17.07 3.49 -2.98
CA ARG A 64 15.82 3.53 -3.75
C ARG A 64 14.76 2.60 -3.19
N THR A 65 14.93 2.12 -1.96
CA THR A 65 13.99 1.23 -1.29
C THR A 65 13.42 1.89 -0.06
N ILE A 66 12.12 2.13 -0.07
CA ILE A 66 11.38 2.80 0.98
C ILE A 66 10.67 1.73 1.82
N VAL A 67 10.96 1.75 3.12
CA VAL A 67 10.33 0.91 4.14
C VAL A 67 9.71 1.79 5.23
N SER A 68 8.78 1.25 6.00
CA SER A 68 8.22 1.92 7.19
C SER A 68 7.58 3.29 6.95
N ILE A 69 7.19 3.60 5.72
CA ILE A 69 6.65 4.92 5.34
C ILE A 69 5.43 5.34 6.17
N LYS A 70 4.68 4.36 6.70
CA LYS A 70 3.53 4.62 7.59
C LYS A 70 3.91 5.44 8.83
N ARG A 71 5.18 5.38 9.28
CA ARG A 71 5.68 6.18 10.41
C ARG A 71 5.72 7.68 10.11
N GLU A 72 5.85 8.04 8.83
CA GLU A 72 5.96 9.41 8.35
C GLU A 72 4.60 10.03 7.97
N MET A 73 3.50 9.28 8.09
CA MET A 73 2.16 9.78 7.75
C MET A 73 1.82 11.02 8.58
N GLY A 74 1.17 12.01 7.96
CA GLY A 74 0.79 13.26 8.60
C GLY A 74 1.95 14.24 8.87
N THR A 75 3.16 13.95 8.37
CA THR A 75 4.33 14.84 8.47
C THR A 75 4.66 15.52 7.14
N ASN A 76 5.64 16.44 7.16
CA ASN A 76 6.19 17.08 5.96
C ASN A 76 7.34 16.28 5.31
N HIS A 77 7.55 15.02 5.70
CA HIS A 77 8.60 14.17 5.15
C HIS A 77 8.49 14.06 3.62
N LYS A 78 9.64 13.95 2.95
CA LYS A 78 9.74 13.75 1.50
C LYS A 78 10.77 12.68 1.21
N VAL A 79 10.37 11.68 0.43
CA VAL A 79 11.28 10.71 -0.17
C VAL A 79 11.73 11.28 -1.51
N ASN A 80 13.04 11.45 -1.71
CA ASN A 80 13.60 11.86 -2.98
C ASN A 80 14.11 10.64 -3.75
N ILE A 81 13.60 10.43 -4.96
CA ILE A 81 14.08 9.41 -5.90
C ILE A 81 14.39 10.12 -7.22
N ASP A 82 15.68 10.16 -7.59
CA ASP A 82 16.16 10.76 -8.85
C ASP A 82 15.67 12.20 -9.10
N GLY A 83 15.62 13.02 -8.05
CA GLY A 83 15.18 14.41 -8.13
C GLY A 83 13.66 14.59 -8.03
N LYS A 84 12.88 13.50 -8.01
CA LYS A 84 11.45 13.54 -7.77
C LYS A 84 11.14 13.33 -6.29
N GLN A 85 10.38 14.26 -5.72
CA GLN A 85 9.92 14.17 -4.34
C GLN A 85 8.57 13.48 -4.26
N TYR A 86 8.46 12.54 -3.33
CA TYR A 86 7.23 11.83 -2.99
C TYR A 86 6.89 12.05 -1.52
N SER A 87 5.62 12.31 -1.25
CA SER A 87 5.06 12.37 0.08
C SER A 87 4.74 10.97 0.63
N PRO A 88 4.60 10.82 1.97
CA PRO A 88 4.18 9.56 2.58
C PRO A 88 2.84 9.02 2.05
N PRO A 89 1.81 9.86 1.78
CA PRO A 89 0.59 9.41 1.10
C PRO A 89 0.83 8.85 -0.30
N GLU A 90 1.70 9.47 -1.10
CA GLU A 90 1.99 8.98 -2.46
C GLU A 90 2.69 7.63 -2.45
N ILE A 91 3.69 7.44 -1.57
CA ILE A 91 4.34 6.13 -1.43
C ILE A 91 3.35 5.09 -0.88
N SER A 92 2.54 5.44 0.11
CA SER A 92 1.50 4.54 0.64
C SER A 92 0.45 4.19 -0.42
N ALA A 93 0.10 5.13 -1.30
CA ALA A 93 -0.81 4.89 -2.42
C ALA A 93 -0.26 3.85 -3.39
N MET A 94 1.06 3.77 -3.60
CA MET A 94 1.67 2.72 -4.42
C MET A 94 1.46 1.32 -3.81
N ILE A 95 1.50 1.22 -2.48
CA ILE A 95 1.19 -0.02 -1.75
C ILE A 95 -0.30 -0.35 -1.92
N LEU A 96 -1.18 0.63 -1.75
CA LEU A 96 -2.63 0.46 -1.92
C LEU A 96 -3.01 0.08 -3.36
N GLN A 97 -2.33 0.62 -4.37
CA GLN A 97 -2.54 0.27 -5.79
C GLN A 97 -2.21 -1.20 -6.06
N LYS A 98 -1.11 -1.73 -5.50
CA LYS A 98 -0.77 -3.16 -5.61
C LYS A 98 -1.85 -4.02 -4.95
N ILE A 99 -2.28 -3.64 -3.74
CA ILE A 99 -3.32 -4.36 -2.99
C ILE A 99 -4.65 -4.35 -3.73
N LYS A 100 -5.04 -3.20 -4.29
CA LYS A 100 -6.24 -3.05 -5.12
C LYS A 100 -6.16 -3.96 -6.34
N ALA A 101 -5.03 -3.95 -7.06
CA ALA A 101 -4.85 -4.81 -8.23
C ALA A 101 -4.93 -6.31 -7.89
N ASP A 102 -4.33 -6.73 -6.77
CA ASP A 102 -4.43 -8.11 -6.28
C ASP A 102 -5.90 -8.48 -5.95
N ALA A 103 -6.64 -7.58 -5.30
CA ALA A 103 -8.04 -7.78 -4.98
C ALA A 103 -8.94 -7.82 -6.25
N GLU A 104 -8.71 -6.94 -7.22
CA GLU A 104 -9.42 -6.91 -8.50
C GLU A 104 -9.20 -8.20 -9.30
N ALA A 105 -7.96 -8.72 -9.31
CA ALA A 105 -7.64 -9.98 -9.96
C ALA A 105 -8.38 -11.17 -9.32
N TYR A 106 -8.50 -11.19 -7.98
CA TYR A 106 -9.26 -12.21 -7.27
C TYR A 106 -10.77 -12.08 -7.49
N ILE A 107 -11.31 -10.86 -7.42
CA ILE A 107 -12.75 -10.59 -7.51
C ILE A 107 -13.26 -10.71 -8.96
N GLY A 108 -12.40 -10.45 -9.96
CA GLY A 108 -12.75 -10.44 -11.37
C GLY A 108 -13.51 -9.18 -11.83
N SER A 109 -13.50 -8.11 -11.02
CA SER A 109 -14.15 -6.84 -11.34
C SER A 109 -13.44 -5.65 -10.68
N PRO A 110 -13.59 -4.41 -11.20
CA PRO A 110 -12.98 -3.23 -10.60
C PRO A 110 -13.44 -2.97 -9.15
N VAL A 111 -12.51 -2.50 -8.32
CA VAL A 111 -12.76 -2.11 -6.93
C VAL A 111 -12.56 -0.60 -6.80
N THR A 112 -13.59 0.11 -6.37
CA THR A 112 -13.58 1.58 -6.28
C THR A 112 -13.83 2.12 -4.87
N GLN A 113 -14.00 1.22 -3.89
CA GLN A 113 -14.29 1.57 -2.51
C GLN A 113 -13.55 0.65 -1.56
N ALA A 114 -12.99 1.22 -0.51
CA ALA A 114 -12.27 0.48 0.51
C ALA A 114 -12.46 1.09 1.90
N VAL A 115 -12.35 0.24 2.93
CA VAL A 115 -12.13 0.64 4.32
C VAL A 115 -10.66 0.41 4.63
N ILE A 116 -9.93 1.45 5.07
CA ILE A 116 -8.49 1.38 5.33
C ILE A 116 -8.21 1.59 6.83
N THR A 117 -7.41 0.72 7.44
CA THR A 117 -7.08 0.78 8.87
C THR A 117 -6.08 1.90 9.21
N VAL A 118 -6.21 2.45 10.41
CA VAL A 118 -5.22 3.34 11.04
C VAL A 118 -5.06 2.96 12.51
N PRO A 119 -3.88 3.17 13.12
CA PRO A 119 -3.72 3.00 14.56
C PRO A 119 -4.70 3.89 15.34
N ALA A 120 -5.20 3.40 16.48
CA ALA A 120 -6.15 4.14 17.30
C ALA A 120 -5.60 5.50 17.76
N TYR A 121 -4.29 5.59 17.99
CA TYR A 121 -3.60 6.80 18.42
C TYR A 121 -3.21 7.76 17.29
N PHE A 122 -3.55 7.48 16.03
CA PHE A 122 -3.27 8.43 14.94
C PHE A 122 -4.01 9.75 15.16
N SER A 123 -3.30 10.87 14.98
CA SER A 123 -3.89 12.21 14.96
C SER A 123 -4.73 12.42 13.70
N ASP A 124 -5.50 13.53 13.67
CA ASP A 124 -6.33 13.87 12.52
C ASP A 124 -5.51 14.07 11.23
N SER A 125 -4.31 14.66 11.32
CA SER A 125 -3.43 14.81 10.15
C SER A 125 -2.95 13.48 9.60
N GLN A 126 -2.65 12.51 10.47
CA GLN A 126 -2.23 11.16 10.06
C GLN A 126 -3.39 10.37 9.46
N ARG A 127 -4.59 10.53 10.02
CA ARG A 127 -5.84 9.95 9.49
C ARG A 127 -6.15 10.53 8.11
N GLN A 128 -6.05 11.85 7.95
CA GLN A 128 -6.28 12.53 6.67
C GLN A 128 -5.26 12.09 5.62
N ALA A 129 -3.97 12.06 5.96
CA ALA A 129 -2.93 11.57 5.07
C ALA A 129 -3.20 10.13 4.59
N THR A 130 -3.76 9.26 5.45
CA THR A 130 -4.13 7.89 5.07
C THR A 130 -5.33 7.86 4.12
N LYS A 131 -6.32 8.73 4.33
CA LYS A 131 -7.44 8.91 3.39
C LYS A 131 -6.96 9.43 2.04
N ASP A 132 -6.02 10.39 2.04
CA ASP A 132 -5.43 10.94 0.82
C ASP A 132 -4.66 9.86 0.04
N ALA A 133 -3.91 9.00 0.73
CA ALA A 133 -3.27 7.84 0.11
C ALA A 133 -4.29 6.93 -0.59
N GLY A 134 -5.42 6.66 0.06
CA GLY A 134 -6.56 5.93 -0.55
C GLY A 134 -7.08 6.63 -1.79
N LYS A 135 -7.31 7.94 -1.74
CA LYS A 135 -7.78 8.73 -2.88
C LYS A 135 -6.79 8.74 -4.06
N ILE A 136 -5.49 8.81 -3.78
CA ILE A 136 -4.42 8.76 -4.80
C ILE A 136 -4.34 7.37 -5.43
N ALA A 137 -4.66 6.32 -4.68
CA ALA A 137 -4.67 4.94 -5.18
C ALA A 137 -5.85 4.64 -6.12
N GLY A 138 -6.89 5.50 -6.12
CA GLY A 138 -8.14 5.34 -6.87
C GLY A 138 -9.07 4.32 -6.25
#